data_AF-A0A1R4H6Z5-F1
#
_entry.id   AF-A0A1R4H6Z5-F1
#
_cell.length_a   1.000
_cell.length_b   1.000
_cell.length_c   1.000
_cell.angle_alpha   90.00
_cell.angle_beta   90.00
_cell.angle_gamma   90.00
#
_symmetry.space_group_name_H-M   'P 1'
#
loop_
_entity.id
_entity.type
_entity.pdbx_description
1 polymer ?
#
loop_
_entity_poly.entity_id
_entity_poly.type
_entity_poly.pdbx_seq_one_letter_code
_entity_poly.pdbx_strand_id
1 'polypeptide(L)'
;MANWNFDDCAVNNSTVKDTSGNQNNGTINGNLSCVAGVSNTALQFDGKSYINVPSSKSLNPVDQLTASFWIRVDDFINPVSTIIHKGGVGIPVCLNNREYAFYVHNNFVFHQTPAGDGSCAHQVYSTKVIEKGKWLHYVGVIDRKKHVMSIYINGKLNIEQPDSYSSFNNNNDDLRIGFSKEGFSWESPFKGALDDVRLYNRALTDMDVQALYTSNAQFSDEFNGTELQSTSWSPGQFNLPSQTPGIITVSGGTVTFGAWRTANTENKVTFSGNKIVIEARFAGLGSGRDTHIDLVDTKTGDYISAGESNYWAGLYLHGSGSFGLSPDSNNTNPSVNTFKEYRITIDGTSFTIERGDTLANITETKTRKLVLSHSLNVE
;
A
#
# COMPACT_ATOMS: atom_id res chain seq x y z
N MET A 1 12.91 -11.71 4.66
CA MET A 1 13.59 -11.69 5.96
C MET A 1 13.62 -10.25 6.42
N ALA A 2 13.27 -9.94 7.66
CA ALA A 2 13.24 -8.58 8.19
C ALA A 2 12.17 -7.63 7.59
N ASN A 3 11.50 -6.92 8.50
CA ASN A 3 10.58 -5.85 8.20
C ASN A 3 10.69 -4.76 9.28
N TRP A 4 11.22 -3.60 8.90
CA TRP A 4 11.26 -2.41 9.74
C TRP A 4 10.22 -1.40 9.23
N ASN A 5 9.04 -1.42 9.85
CA ASN A 5 7.91 -0.58 9.47
C ASN A 5 8.01 0.86 9.97
N PHE A 6 8.83 1.12 10.99
CA PHE A 6 9.02 2.43 11.62
C PHE A 6 7.79 3.10 12.25
N ASP A 7 6.61 2.48 12.18
CA ASP A 7 5.33 2.99 12.71
C ASP A 7 5.34 3.36 14.21
N ASP A 8 6.09 2.63 15.03
CA ASP A 8 6.13 2.83 16.49
C ASP A 8 7.05 3.99 16.90
N CYS A 9 7.76 4.63 15.96
CA CYS A 9 8.62 5.79 16.22
C CYS A 9 9.53 5.59 17.47
N ALA A 10 10.11 4.39 17.62
CA ALA A 10 10.85 3.99 18.82
C ALA A 10 12.26 4.63 18.95
N VAL A 11 12.45 5.84 18.42
CA VAL A 11 13.73 6.57 18.43
C VAL A 11 14.27 6.73 19.86
N ASN A 12 13.38 6.92 20.84
CA ASN A 12 13.76 7.08 22.25
C ASN A 12 14.41 5.83 22.86
N ASN A 13 14.16 4.64 22.32
CA ASN A 13 14.77 3.39 22.78
C ASN A 13 16.05 3.04 22.02
N SER A 14 16.55 3.96 21.17
CA SER A 14 17.74 3.78 20.33
C SER A 14 17.73 2.50 19.48
N THR A 15 16.55 1.91 19.24
CA THR A 15 16.39 0.63 18.56
C THR A 15 15.21 0.69 17.60
N VAL A 16 15.31 -0.05 16.51
CA VAL A 16 14.22 -0.29 15.56
C VAL A 16 13.89 -1.77 15.54
N LYS A 17 12.61 -2.09 15.63
CA LYS A 17 12.13 -3.47 15.76
C LYS A 17 11.95 -4.11 14.39
N ASP A 18 12.43 -5.35 14.25
CA ASP A 18 12.06 -6.23 13.15
C ASP A 18 10.70 -6.88 13.46
N THR A 19 9.70 -6.57 12.65
CA THR A 19 8.33 -7.10 12.75
C THR A 19 8.13 -8.41 11.98
N SER A 20 9.15 -8.91 11.27
CA SER A 20 9.06 -10.16 10.51
C SER A 20 9.14 -11.43 11.38
N GLY A 21 9.39 -11.28 12.69
CA GLY A 21 9.59 -12.41 13.61
C GLY A 21 11.00 -13.00 13.62
N ASN A 22 11.92 -12.51 12.77
CA ASN A 22 13.30 -13.03 12.68
C ASN A 22 14.29 -12.33 13.61
N GLN A 23 13.82 -11.37 14.41
CA GLN A 23 14.61 -10.67 15.44
C GLN A 23 15.83 -9.91 14.87
N ASN A 24 15.79 -9.47 13.61
CA ASN A 24 16.82 -8.61 13.02
C ASN A 24 16.64 -7.15 13.47
N ASN A 25 16.54 -6.91 14.77
CA ASN A 25 16.38 -5.56 15.30
C ASN A 25 17.62 -4.72 14.98
N GLY A 26 17.41 -3.43 14.71
CA GLY A 26 18.48 -2.48 14.46
C GLY A 26 18.73 -1.56 15.65
N THR A 27 19.94 -1.03 15.75
CA THR A 27 20.34 0.01 16.69
C THR A 27 20.55 1.33 15.96
N ILE A 28 19.96 2.40 16.47
CA ILE A 28 20.10 3.75 15.93
C ILE A 28 21.46 4.32 16.34
N ASN A 29 22.19 4.86 15.37
CA ASN A 29 23.46 5.55 15.56
C ASN A 29 23.29 7.01 15.11
N GLY A 30 23.43 7.95 16.04
CA GLY A 30 23.13 9.36 15.80
C GLY A 30 21.71 9.74 16.21
N ASN A 31 21.19 10.81 15.61
CA ASN A 31 19.90 11.40 15.93
C ASN A 31 18.95 11.25 14.74
N LEU A 32 18.20 10.15 14.70
CA LEU A 32 17.03 10.04 13.82
C LEU A 32 15.86 10.80 14.45
N SER A 33 14.91 11.24 13.63
CA SER A 33 13.66 11.83 14.10
C SER A 33 12.48 11.19 13.41
N CYS A 34 11.30 11.33 13.99
CA CYS A 34 10.08 10.81 13.38
C CYS A 34 9.38 11.90 12.58
N VAL A 35 8.89 11.51 11.42
CA VAL A 35 8.08 12.35 10.54
C VAL A 35 6.84 11.57 10.11
N ALA A 36 5.88 12.25 9.50
CA ALA A 36 4.77 11.57 8.83
C ALA A 36 5.33 10.64 7.74
N GLY A 37 4.96 9.36 7.83
CA GLY A 37 5.34 8.33 6.88
C GLY A 37 4.36 8.23 5.72
N VAL A 38 4.57 7.22 4.88
CA VAL A 38 3.58 6.79 3.89
C VAL A 38 2.45 6.03 4.58
N SER A 39 2.78 5.33 5.67
CA SER A 39 1.81 4.87 6.66
C SER A 39 2.24 5.29 8.04
N ASN A 40 1.36 5.98 8.78
CA ASN A 40 1.62 6.48 10.13
C ASN A 40 2.90 7.33 10.24
N THR A 41 4.02 6.72 10.63
CA THR A 41 5.28 7.40 10.91
C THR A 41 6.44 6.75 10.18
N ALA A 42 7.40 7.59 9.79
CA ALA A 42 8.64 7.20 9.13
C ALA A 42 9.84 7.74 9.90
N LEU A 43 11.02 7.18 9.63
CA LEU A 43 12.28 7.69 10.17
C LEU A 43 12.93 8.68 9.21
N GLN A 44 13.20 9.88 9.73
CA GLN A 44 13.95 10.93 9.08
C GLN A 44 15.44 10.80 9.41
N PHE A 45 16.24 10.71 8.36
CA PHE A 45 17.69 10.69 8.35
C PHE A 45 18.22 12.09 8.02
N ASP A 46 19.25 12.51 8.75
CA ASP A 46 19.83 13.85 8.70
C ASP A 46 21.08 13.95 7.81
N GLY A 47 21.47 12.86 7.14
CA GLY A 47 22.71 12.79 6.38
C GLY A 47 23.94 12.44 7.22
N LYS A 48 23.76 12.03 8.48
CA LYS A 48 24.84 11.60 9.39
C LYS A 48 24.47 10.33 10.16
N SER A 49 23.20 10.22 10.54
CA SER A 49 22.66 9.17 11.39
C SER A 49 22.22 7.97 10.56
N TYR A 50 22.23 6.79 11.17
CA TYR A 50 21.93 5.54 10.47
C TYR A 50 21.49 4.43 11.44
N ILE A 51 21.02 3.31 10.88
CA ILE A 51 20.64 2.13 11.65
C ILE A 51 21.66 1.03 11.37
N ASN A 52 22.18 0.39 12.42
CA ASN A 52 23.01 -0.81 12.33
C ASN A 52 22.20 -2.04 12.73
N VAL A 53 22.13 -3.03 11.85
CA VAL A 53 21.46 -4.30 12.09
C VAL A 53 22.55 -5.39 12.14
N PRO A 54 22.74 -6.07 13.28
CA PRO A 54 23.71 -7.15 13.39
C PRO A 54 23.52 -8.22 12.32
N SER A 55 24.61 -8.74 11.78
CA SER A 55 24.56 -9.80 10.78
C SER A 55 23.83 -11.03 11.30
N SER A 56 23.05 -11.66 10.42
CA SER A 56 22.39 -12.94 10.71
C SER A 56 22.30 -13.77 9.44
N LYS A 57 22.19 -15.10 9.58
CA LYS A 57 21.95 -15.98 8.43
C LYS A 57 20.65 -15.62 7.69
N SER A 58 19.68 -15.06 8.41
CA SER A 58 18.44 -14.54 7.82
C SER A 58 18.62 -13.17 7.15
N LEU A 59 19.84 -12.69 6.90
CA LEU A 59 20.07 -11.52 6.05
C LEU A 59 20.92 -11.87 4.82
N ASN A 60 21.28 -13.14 4.67
CA ASN A 60 22.17 -13.66 3.62
C ASN A 60 21.34 -14.47 2.60
N PRO A 61 20.95 -13.87 1.46
CA PRO A 61 20.19 -14.58 0.42
C PRO A 61 21.05 -15.66 -0.26
N VAL A 62 20.40 -16.72 -0.74
CA VAL A 62 21.08 -17.80 -1.48
C VAL A 62 20.85 -17.65 -2.98
N ASP A 63 19.59 -17.77 -3.41
CA ASP A 63 19.22 -17.76 -4.84
C ASP A 63 18.40 -16.54 -5.24
N GLN A 64 17.68 -15.91 -4.32
CA GLN A 64 16.77 -14.82 -4.64
C GLN A 64 16.80 -13.77 -3.53
N LEU A 65 16.64 -12.52 -3.93
CA LEU A 65 16.57 -11.38 -3.03
C LEU A 65 15.52 -10.41 -3.56
N THR A 66 14.65 -9.94 -2.68
CA THR A 66 13.88 -8.72 -2.93
C THR A 66 14.10 -7.74 -1.79
N ALA A 67 14.31 -6.46 -2.09
CA ALA A 67 14.21 -5.38 -1.12
C ALA A 67 13.11 -4.42 -1.55
N SER A 68 12.28 -4.00 -0.61
CA SER A 68 11.19 -3.04 -0.79
C SER A 68 11.30 -1.97 0.27
N PHE A 69 11.12 -0.71 -0.11
CA PHE A 69 11.02 0.39 0.85
C PHE A 69 10.36 1.61 0.22
N TRP A 70 9.75 2.41 1.07
CA TRP A 70 9.37 3.77 0.74
C TRP A 70 10.50 4.72 1.08
N ILE A 71 10.72 5.68 0.19
CA ILE A 71 11.79 6.66 0.32
C ILE A 71 11.30 8.04 -0.10
N ARG A 72 11.66 9.05 0.70
CA ARG A 72 11.61 10.46 0.34
C ARG A 72 13.00 11.03 0.43
N VAL A 73 13.61 11.36 -0.71
CA VAL A 73 14.94 11.98 -0.73
C VAL A 73 14.78 13.48 -0.52
N ASP A 74 15.34 14.04 0.55
CA ASP A 74 15.26 15.48 0.78
C ASP A 74 16.42 16.22 0.11
N ASP A 75 17.60 15.60 0.08
CA ASP A 75 18.79 16.19 -0.52
C ASP A 75 19.86 15.17 -0.92
N PHE A 76 20.79 15.58 -1.78
CA PHE A 76 21.99 14.82 -2.14
C PHE A 76 23.21 15.55 -1.57
N ILE A 77 23.84 14.99 -0.53
CA ILE A 77 25.04 15.59 0.08
C ILE A 77 26.25 15.37 -0.83
N ASN A 78 26.39 14.12 -1.29
CA ASN A 78 27.33 13.72 -2.33
C ASN A 78 26.56 13.16 -3.53
N PRO A 79 27.25 12.86 -4.65
CA PRO A 79 26.59 12.30 -5.82
C PRO A 79 25.85 11.00 -5.51
N VAL A 80 26.31 10.19 -4.54
CA VAL A 80 25.67 8.93 -4.16
C VAL A 80 25.32 8.94 -2.68
N SER A 81 24.09 8.54 -2.33
CA SER A 81 23.69 8.26 -0.96
C SER A 81 23.26 6.81 -0.77
N THR A 82 23.75 6.18 0.29
CA THR A 82 23.44 4.78 0.62
C THR A 82 22.12 4.65 1.36
N ILE A 83 21.21 3.82 0.86
CA ILE A 83 19.93 3.53 1.51
C ILE A 83 20.04 2.26 2.35
N ILE A 84 20.54 1.18 1.76
CA ILE A 84 20.79 -0.09 2.45
C ILE A 84 22.14 -0.60 1.99
N HIS A 85 22.96 -1.10 2.92
CA HIS A 85 24.24 -1.72 2.63
C HIS A 85 24.43 -2.95 3.52
N LYS A 86 24.45 -4.14 2.93
CA LYS A 86 24.85 -5.38 3.59
C LYS A 86 26.26 -5.73 3.16
N GLY A 87 27.13 -5.96 4.14
CA GLY A 87 28.50 -6.37 3.89
C GLY A 87 29.53 -5.42 4.48
N GLY A 88 30.80 -5.73 4.22
CA GLY A 88 31.97 -5.00 4.71
C GLY A 88 32.66 -4.13 3.67
N VAL A 89 33.76 -3.52 4.07
CA VAL A 89 34.64 -2.75 3.19
C VAL A 89 35.45 -3.70 2.32
N GLY A 90 35.46 -3.50 1.00
CA GLY A 90 36.45 -4.15 0.15
C GLY A 90 37.66 -3.28 -0.10
N ILE A 91 38.84 -3.79 0.25
CA ILE A 91 40.11 -3.23 -0.21
C ILE A 91 40.96 -4.41 -0.71
N PRO A 92 41.46 -4.38 -1.96
CA PRO A 92 41.25 -3.38 -3.01
C PRO A 92 39.83 -3.42 -3.61
N VAL A 93 39.50 -2.41 -4.43
CA VAL A 93 38.19 -2.03 -5.04
C VAL A 93 37.35 -3.16 -5.67
N CYS A 94 37.93 -4.35 -5.83
CA CYS A 94 37.32 -5.54 -6.43
C CYS A 94 37.29 -6.77 -5.50
N LEU A 95 37.58 -6.61 -4.20
CA LEU A 95 37.47 -7.66 -3.18
C LEU A 95 36.31 -7.36 -2.20
N ASN A 96 35.24 -6.74 -2.69
CA ASN A 96 34.25 -6.12 -1.81
C ASN A 96 33.41 -7.17 -1.07
N ASN A 97 33.54 -7.15 0.26
CA ASN A 97 32.63 -7.80 1.21
C ASN A 97 31.21 -7.21 1.14
N ARG A 98 30.93 -6.22 0.29
CA ARG A 98 29.56 -5.78 0.00
C ARG A 98 28.82 -6.91 -0.70
N GLU A 99 27.71 -7.35 -0.13
CA GLU A 99 26.89 -8.43 -0.67
C GLU A 99 25.83 -7.85 -1.61
N TYR A 100 25.04 -6.91 -1.08
CA TYR A 100 24.05 -6.15 -1.81
C TYR A 100 23.90 -4.77 -1.19
N ALA A 101 23.57 -3.80 -2.03
CA ALA A 101 23.33 -2.44 -1.60
C ALA A 101 22.33 -1.73 -2.51
N PHE A 102 21.72 -0.71 -1.94
CA PHE A 102 20.77 0.15 -2.60
C PHE A 102 21.22 1.58 -2.41
N TYR A 103 21.37 2.29 -3.52
CA TYR A 103 21.84 3.67 -3.53
C TYR A 103 20.83 4.57 -4.23
N VAL A 104 20.91 5.85 -3.90
CA VAL A 104 20.32 6.91 -4.70
C VAL A 104 21.43 7.80 -5.25
N HIS A 105 21.44 7.91 -6.58
CA HIS A 105 22.14 8.93 -7.34
C HIS A 105 21.06 9.89 -7.88
N ASN A 106 21.23 10.46 -9.08
CA ASN A 106 20.11 11.04 -9.82
C ASN A 106 18.95 10.04 -10.03
N ASN A 107 19.25 8.74 -10.00
CA ASN A 107 18.31 7.63 -10.11
C ASN A 107 18.57 6.60 -9.01
N PHE A 108 17.67 5.63 -8.89
CA PHE A 108 17.82 4.52 -7.95
C PHE A 108 18.77 3.46 -8.51
N VAL A 109 19.64 2.92 -7.67
CA VAL A 109 20.63 1.91 -8.06
C VAL A 109 20.49 0.70 -7.15
N PHE A 110 20.26 -0.46 -7.76
CA PHE A 110 20.35 -1.74 -7.06
C PHE A 110 21.69 -2.39 -7.44
N HIS A 111 22.54 -2.61 -6.44
CA HIS A 111 23.84 -3.23 -6.55
C HIS A 111 23.86 -4.61 -5.89
N GLN A 112 24.49 -5.57 -6.55
CA GLN A 112 24.89 -6.84 -5.95
C GLN A 112 26.33 -7.20 -6.30
N THR A 113 26.97 -7.98 -5.45
CA THR A 113 28.26 -8.61 -5.73
C THR A 113 28.03 -10.12 -5.85
N PRO A 114 28.07 -10.68 -7.08
CA PRO A 114 27.95 -12.12 -7.26
C PRO A 114 29.17 -12.85 -6.68
N ALA A 115 29.00 -14.11 -6.30
CA ALA A 115 30.13 -14.93 -5.85
C ALA A 115 30.92 -15.50 -7.04
N GLY A 116 32.25 -15.44 -6.96
CA GLY A 116 33.15 -16.35 -7.68
C GLY A 116 33.49 -16.03 -9.14
N ASP A 117 33.09 -14.88 -9.68
CA ASP A 117 33.37 -14.49 -11.08
C ASP A 117 34.45 -13.39 -11.22
N GLY A 118 34.90 -12.81 -10.12
CA GLY A 118 35.86 -11.69 -10.10
C GLY A 118 35.25 -10.35 -10.54
N SER A 119 33.93 -10.27 -10.73
CA SER A 119 33.23 -9.03 -11.03
C SER A 119 33.15 -8.14 -9.79
N CYS A 120 33.51 -6.86 -9.95
CA CYS A 120 33.56 -5.91 -8.83
C CYS A 120 32.17 -5.35 -8.47
N ALA A 121 31.19 -5.45 -9.37
CA ALA A 121 29.84 -4.90 -9.21
C ALA A 121 28.91 -5.38 -10.32
N HIS A 122 27.67 -5.76 -9.98
CA HIS A 122 26.56 -5.79 -10.92
C HIS A 122 25.49 -4.80 -10.46
N GLN A 123 25.17 -3.82 -11.32
CA GLN A 123 24.29 -2.71 -11.00
C GLN A 123 23.17 -2.60 -12.02
N VAL A 124 21.95 -2.40 -11.53
CA VAL A 124 20.81 -1.97 -12.34
C VAL A 124 20.40 -0.59 -11.87
N TYR A 125 20.14 0.28 -12.84
CA TYR A 125 19.78 1.67 -12.63
C TYR A 125 18.35 1.89 -13.05
N SER A 126 17.54 2.56 -12.22
CA SER A 126 16.21 2.97 -12.67
C SER A 126 16.32 4.01 -13.79
N THR A 127 15.34 3.99 -14.69
CA THR A 127 15.23 4.98 -15.78
C THR A 127 14.63 6.30 -15.32
N LYS A 128 13.92 6.30 -14.19
CA LYS A 128 13.32 7.50 -13.60
C LYS A 128 14.30 8.23 -12.69
N VAL A 129 14.38 9.55 -12.87
CA VAL A 129 15.11 10.47 -11.99
C VAL A 129 14.33 10.66 -10.68
N ILE A 130 15.06 10.74 -9.57
CA ILE A 130 14.49 10.96 -8.25
C ILE A 130 14.05 12.42 -8.10
N GLU A 131 12.77 12.61 -7.79
CA GLU A 131 12.21 13.91 -7.43
C GLU A 131 12.34 14.12 -5.92
N LYS A 132 13.10 15.15 -5.51
CA LYS A 132 13.27 15.47 -4.09
C LYS A 132 11.94 15.79 -3.41
N GLY A 133 11.81 15.43 -2.14
CA GLY A 133 10.65 15.73 -1.30
C GLY A 133 9.40 14.89 -1.60
N LYS A 134 9.44 13.95 -2.54
CA LYS A 134 8.32 13.06 -2.85
C LYS A 134 8.57 11.63 -2.36
N TRP A 135 7.54 11.02 -1.80
CA TRP A 135 7.55 9.59 -1.49
C TRP A 135 7.49 8.76 -2.77
N LEU A 136 8.41 7.81 -2.90
CA LEU A 136 8.43 6.80 -3.93
C LEU A 136 8.61 5.43 -3.30
N HIS A 137 7.93 4.43 -3.83
CA HIS A 137 8.11 3.04 -3.44
C HIS A 137 9.06 2.39 -4.43
N TYR A 138 10.22 1.95 -3.97
CA TYR A 138 11.19 1.22 -4.78
C TYR A 138 11.22 -0.24 -4.36
N VAL A 139 11.25 -1.12 -5.35
CA VAL A 139 11.50 -2.55 -5.13
C VAL A 139 12.58 -3.02 -6.09
N GLY A 140 13.65 -3.60 -5.55
CA GLY A 140 14.66 -4.31 -6.33
C GLY A 140 14.50 -5.81 -6.16
N VAL A 141 14.42 -6.55 -7.27
CA VAL A 141 14.23 -8.01 -7.30
C VAL A 141 15.39 -8.65 -8.05
N ILE A 142 15.96 -9.71 -7.48
CA ILE A 142 16.86 -10.65 -8.16
C ILE A 142 16.15 -12.00 -8.21
N ASP A 143 15.86 -12.45 -9.44
CA ASP A 143 15.29 -13.77 -9.71
C ASP A 143 16.27 -14.62 -10.52
N ARG A 144 17.12 -15.38 -9.82
CA ARG A 144 18.09 -16.27 -10.46
C ARG A 144 17.45 -17.45 -11.19
N LYS A 145 16.19 -17.80 -10.92
CA LYS A 145 15.48 -18.84 -11.67
C LYS A 145 15.12 -18.37 -13.07
N LYS A 146 14.89 -17.06 -13.24
CA LYS A 146 14.64 -16.40 -14.53
C LYS A 146 15.88 -15.73 -15.11
N HIS A 147 16.97 -15.69 -14.37
CA HIS A 147 18.21 -14.98 -14.71
C HIS A 147 17.97 -13.49 -14.98
N VAL A 148 17.22 -12.81 -14.10
CA VAL A 148 16.93 -11.38 -14.23
C VAL A 148 17.07 -10.62 -12.91
N MET A 149 17.42 -9.34 -13.05
CA MET A 149 17.41 -8.34 -12.00
C MET A 149 16.52 -7.17 -12.43
N SER A 150 15.57 -6.80 -11.57
CA SER A 150 14.49 -5.88 -11.92
C SER A 150 14.33 -4.80 -10.86
N ILE A 151 13.94 -3.60 -11.29
CA ILE A 151 13.57 -2.48 -10.41
C ILE A 151 12.13 -2.09 -10.74
N TYR A 152 11.34 -1.90 -9.69
CA TYR A 152 9.98 -1.41 -9.74
C TYR A 152 9.90 -0.06 -9.04
N ILE A 153 9.01 0.80 -9.53
CA ILE A 153 8.69 2.10 -8.93
C ILE A 153 7.18 2.20 -8.80
N ASN A 154 6.69 2.48 -7.59
CA ASN A 154 5.27 2.65 -7.30
C ASN A 154 4.41 1.49 -7.82
N GLY A 155 4.84 0.26 -7.51
CA GLY A 155 4.13 -0.96 -7.90
C GLY A 155 4.37 -1.44 -9.34
N LYS A 156 4.99 -0.64 -10.21
CA LYS A 156 5.15 -0.96 -11.65
C LYS A 156 6.60 -1.26 -12.01
N LEU A 157 6.81 -2.24 -12.89
CA LEU A 157 8.13 -2.55 -13.44
C LEU A 157 8.70 -1.32 -14.15
N ASN A 158 9.92 -0.92 -13.77
CA ASN A 158 10.62 0.20 -14.38
C ASN A 158 11.72 -0.26 -15.33
N ILE A 159 12.49 -1.27 -14.94
CA ILE A 159 13.54 -1.86 -15.76
C ILE A 159 13.81 -3.31 -15.33
N GLU A 160 14.18 -4.13 -16.29
CA GLU A 160 14.66 -5.50 -16.11
C GLU A 160 15.93 -5.68 -16.93
N GLN A 161 16.93 -6.35 -16.36
CA GLN A 161 18.20 -6.66 -17.02
C GLN A 161 18.57 -8.14 -16.80
N PRO A 162 19.28 -8.77 -17.75
CA PRO A 162 19.82 -10.11 -17.57
C PRO A 162 20.76 -10.20 -16.36
N ASP A 163 20.67 -11.29 -15.63
CA ASP A 163 21.45 -11.55 -14.41
C ASP A 163 21.80 -13.05 -14.29
N SER A 164 22.88 -13.46 -14.95
CA SER A 164 23.23 -14.87 -15.18
C SER A 164 24.08 -15.54 -14.10
N TYR A 165 24.42 -14.86 -13.01
CA TYR A 165 25.21 -15.43 -11.91
C TYR A 165 24.43 -16.46 -11.09
N SER A 166 25.16 -17.32 -10.37
CA SER A 166 24.58 -18.48 -9.67
C SER A 166 24.29 -18.24 -8.19
N SER A 167 24.97 -17.29 -7.54
CA SER A 167 24.82 -17.05 -6.09
C SER A 167 25.33 -15.69 -5.66
N PHE A 168 24.92 -15.27 -4.45
CA PHE A 168 25.40 -14.08 -3.78
C PHE A 168 26.73 -14.33 -3.05
N ASN A 169 27.60 -13.32 -3.02
CA ASN A 169 28.64 -13.27 -2.00
C ASN A 169 27.99 -13.01 -0.64
N ASN A 170 28.30 -13.83 0.37
CA ASN A 170 27.75 -13.73 1.72
C ASN A 170 28.87 -13.78 2.77
N ASN A 171 28.76 -12.97 3.81
CA ASN A 171 29.68 -12.88 4.94
C ASN A 171 28.92 -12.50 6.23
N ASN A 172 29.69 -12.26 7.29
CA ASN A 172 29.19 -11.97 8.63
C ASN A 172 29.20 -10.47 8.96
N ASP A 173 29.36 -9.59 7.97
CA ASP A 173 29.26 -8.15 8.21
C ASP A 173 27.80 -7.72 8.32
N ASP A 174 27.57 -6.77 9.23
CA ASP A 174 26.28 -6.16 9.52
C ASP A 174 25.62 -5.50 8.29
N LEU A 175 24.29 -5.38 8.38
CA LEU A 175 23.50 -4.53 7.50
C LEU A 175 23.40 -3.12 8.07
N ARG A 176 23.48 -2.11 7.20
CA ARG A 176 23.23 -0.71 7.56
C ARG A 176 22.11 -0.13 6.72
N ILE A 177 21.27 0.68 7.36
CA ILE A 177 20.23 1.47 6.70
C ILE A 177 20.61 2.95 6.84
N GLY A 178 20.70 3.66 5.72
CA GLY A 178 21.09 5.07 5.63
C GLY A 178 22.59 5.34 5.61
N PHE A 179 23.46 4.31 5.53
CA PHE A 179 24.91 4.46 5.59
C PHE A 179 25.66 3.30 4.92
N SER A 180 26.84 3.57 4.36
CA SER A 180 27.76 2.57 3.80
C SER A 180 29.04 2.45 4.63
N LYS A 181 29.52 1.22 4.83
CA LYS A 181 30.81 0.97 5.49
C LYS A 181 32.01 1.40 4.63
N GLU A 182 31.84 1.54 3.32
CA GLU A 182 32.95 1.60 2.36
C GLU A 182 33.74 2.92 2.42
N GLY A 183 33.13 4.00 2.91
CA GLY A 183 33.84 5.23 3.24
C GLY A 183 34.38 6.00 2.03
N PHE A 184 33.79 5.80 0.84
CA PHE A 184 34.16 6.55 -0.35
C PHE A 184 33.82 8.05 -0.20
N SER A 185 34.70 8.93 -0.66
CA SER A 185 34.51 10.39 -0.54
C SER A 185 33.34 10.93 -1.35
N TRP A 186 32.91 10.22 -2.39
CA TRP A 186 31.77 10.54 -3.26
C TRP A 186 30.46 9.88 -2.78
N GLU A 187 30.50 9.14 -1.68
CA GLU A 187 29.34 8.53 -1.04
C GLU A 187 28.99 9.31 0.22
N SER A 188 27.70 9.46 0.53
CA SER A 188 27.22 10.10 1.76
C SER A 188 26.17 9.26 2.47
N PRO A 189 26.03 9.43 3.80
CA PRO A 189 24.86 8.91 4.49
C PRO A 189 23.58 9.55 3.94
N PHE A 190 22.47 8.82 4.06
CA PHE A 190 21.20 9.25 3.51
C PHE A 190 20.62 10.46 4.23
N LYS A 191 20.08 11.41 3.47
CA LYS A 191 19.32 12.56 3.97
C LYS A 191 17.93 12.59 3.35
N GLY A 192 16.94 12.24 4.16
CA GLY A 192 15.57 11.99 3.71
C GLY A 192 14.80 11.13 4.69
N ALA A 193 13.63 10.65 4.30
CA ALA A 193 12.83 9.74 5.11
C ALA A 193 12.75 8.35 4.49
N LEU A 194 12.77 7.31 5.34
CA LEU A 194 12.50 5.92 4.95
C LEU A 194 11.32 5.39 5.74
N ASP A 195 10.52 4.56 5.08
CA ASP A 195 9.35 3.90 5.64
C ASP A 195 9.24 2.47 5.09
N ASP A 196 8.68 1.56 5.87
CA ASP A 196 8.39 0.17 5.53
C ASP A 196 9.52 -0.57 4.77
N VAL A 197 10.69 -0.65 5.40
CA VAL A 197 11.86 -1.32 4.82
C VAL A 197 11.75 -2.83 5.01
N ARG A 198 11.67 -3.57 3.90
CA ARG A 198 11.49 -5.02 3.87
C ARG A 198 12.56 -5.70 3.02
N LEU A 199 13.05 -6.84 3.48
CA LEU A 199 13.84 -7.75 2.64
C LEU A 199 13.10 -9.09 2.51
N TYR A 200 13.36 -9.82 1.44
CA TYR A 200 12.80 -11.15 1.17
C TYR A 200 13.89 -12.03 0.59
N ASN A 201 13.89 -13.30 0.98
CA ASN A 201 14.72 -14.36 0.40
C ASN A 201 14.02 -15.05 -0.78
N ARG A 202 13.07 -14.35 -1.42
CA ARG A 202 12.32 -14.80 -2.60
C ARG A 202 12.22 -13.64 -3.58
N ALA A 203 12.06 -13.96 -4.86
CA ALA A 203 11.66 -12.99 -5.85
C ALA A 203 10.17 -12.66 -5.66
N LEU A 204 9.84 -11.38 -5.56
CA LEU A 204 8.46 -10.92 -5.60
C LEU A 204 7.98 -10.84 -7.06
N THR A 205 6.73 -11.22 -7.29
CA THR A 205 6.05 -11.06 -8.59
C THR A 205 5.56 -9.63 -8.79
N ASP A 206 5.19 -9.27 -10.02
CA ASP A 206 4.55 -7.96 -10.30
C ASP A 206 3.33 -7.71 -9.40
N MET A 207 2.53 -8.74 -9.16
CA MET A 207 1.37 -8.66 -8.27
C MET A 207 1.76 -8.46 -6.80
N ASP A 208 2.77 -9.19 -6.30
CA ASP A 208 3.30 -8.97 -4.94
C ASP A 208 3.78 -7.51 -4.78
N VAL A 209 4.53 -6.99 -5.77
CA VAL A 209 5.09 -5.63 -5.72
C VAL A 209 4.00 -4.57 -5.77
N GLN A 210 3.01 -4.74 -6.66
CA GLN A 210 1.85 -3.86 -6.71
C GLN A 210 1.08 -3.89 -5.39
N ALA A 211 0.91 -5.07 -4.79
CA ALA A 211 0.22 -5.20 -3.51
C ALA A 211 0.97 -4.49 -2.38
N LEU A 212 2.30 -4.59 -2.33
CA LEU A 212 3.14 -3.86 -1.36
C LEU A 212 3.04 -2.33 -1.50
N TYR A 213 2.97 -1.85 -2.75
CA TYR A 213 2.76 -0.44 -3.02
C TYR A 213 1.38 0.00 -2.49
N THR A 214 0.32 -0.74 -2.80
CA THR A 214 -1.04 -0.37 -2.40
C THR A 214 -1.34 -0.62 -0.93
N SER A 215 -0.64 -1.54 -0.25
CA SER A 215 -0.91 -1.86 1.15
C SER A 215 -0.33 -0.84 2.14
N ASN A 216 0.76 -0.17 1.74
CA ASN A 216 1.50 0.78 2.57
C ASN A 216 1.34 2.23 2.11
N ALA A 217 0.89 2.45 0.88
CA ALA A 217 0.19 3.67 0.55
C ALA A 217 -1.05 3.73 1.44
N GLN A 218 -0.93 4.33 2.64
CA GLN A 218 -2.08 5.10 3.09
C GLN A 218 -2.36 6.05 1.94
N PHE A 219 -3.62 6.15 1.58
CA PHE A 219 -4.11 7.25 0.77
C PHE A 219 -3.72 8.56 1.48
N SER A 220 -2.51 9.03 1.20
CA SER A 220 -2.12 10.43 1.23
C SER A 220 -2.38 10.98 -0.17
N ASP A 221 -3.59 10.75 -0.67
CA ASP A 221 -4.21 11.84 -1.39
C ASP A 221 -4.44 12.89 -0.30
N GLU A 222 -3.65 13.96 -0.33
CA GLU A 222 -4.19 15.24 0.06
C GLU A 222 -5.57 15.35 -0.60
N PHE A 223 -6.64 15.17 0.18
CA PHE A 223 -7.95 15.70 -0.15
C PHE A 223 -7.83 17.22 -0.05
N ASN A 224 -7.17 17.81 -1.05
CA ASN A 224 -7.00 19.25 -1.15
C ASN A 224 -7.28 19.65 -2.60
N GLY A 225 -8.56 19.88 -2.89
CA GLY A 225 -9.03 20.39 -4.18
C GLY A 225 -10.52 20.15 -4.42
N THR A 226 -11.37 21.03 -3.87
CA THR A 226 -12.83 21.19 -4.10
C THR A 226 -13.68 19.92 -4.09
N GLU A 227 -14.14 19.58 -2.89
CA GLU A 227 -15.29 18.72 -2.64
C GLU A 227 -16.59 19.40 -3.11
N LEU A 228 -17.43 18.71 -3.89
CA LEU A 228 -18.87 18.96 -3.87
C LEU A 228 -19.41 18.36 -2.57
N GLN A 229 -19.45 19.17 -1.52
CA GLN A 229 -20.12 18.82 -0.26
C GLN A 229 -21.63 18.72 -0.50
N SER A 230 -22.18 17.50 -0.54
CA SER A 230 -23.62 17.32 -0.34
C SER A 230 -23.88 16.86 1.11
N THR A 231 -23.81 17.80 2.05
CA THR A 231 -24.11 17.55 3.47
C THR A 231 -25.61 17.42 3.76
N SER A 232 -26.46 17.63 2.75
CA SER A 232 -27.91 17.50 2.80
C SER A 232 -28.40 16.36 1.89
N TRP A 233 -29.50 15.72 2.28
CA TRP A 233 -30.23 14.81 1.39
C TRP A 233 -30.56 15.51 0.07
N SER A 234 -30.04 14.99 -1.03
CA SER A 234 -30.38 15.45 -2.37
C SER A 234 -31.39 14.49 -3.01
N PRO A 235 -32.55 14.97 -3.49
CA PRO A 235 -33.47 14.14 -4.25
C PRO A 235 -32.86 13.69 -5.58
N GLY A 236 -32.77 12.38 -5.80
CA GLY A 236 -32.49 11.81 -7.12
C GLY A 236 -33.80 11.39 -7.78
N GLN A 237 -34.47 12.30 -8.49
CA GLN A 237 -35.59 11.89 -9.36
C GLN A 237 -35.05 11.35 -10.68
N PHE A 238 -34.94 10.03 -10.79
CA PHE A 238 -34.56 9.34 -12.04
C PHE A 238 -35.82 8.96 -12.82
N ASN A 239 -36.44 9.93 -13.48
CA ASN A 239 -37.42 9.63 -14.53
C ASN A 239 -36.69 9.40 -15.85
N LEU A 240 -36.13 8.20 -16.07
CA LEU A 240 -35.56 7.82 -17.38
C LEU A 240 -36.00 6.42 -17.84
N PRO A 241 -36.27 6.23 -19.16
CA PRO A 241 -36.66 4.93 -19.72
C PRO A 241 -35.55 3.87 -19.72
N SER A 242 -34.31 4.25 -19.37
CA SER A 242 -33.11 3.42 -19.34
C SER A 242 -32.33 3.63 -18.04
N GLN A 243 -31.74 2.56 -17.53
CA GLN A 243 -31.03 2.42 -16.25
C GLN A 243 -29.80 3.35 -16.11
N THR A 244 -29.98 4.64 -15.87
CA THR A 244 -28.86 5.53 -15.51
C THR A 244 -28.84 5.72 -13.99
N PRO A 245 -27.83 5.16 -13.29
CA PRO A 245 -27.63 5.39 -11.86
C PRO A 245 -27.40 6.88 -11.56
N GLY A 246 -27.73 7.31 -10.34
CA GLY A 246 -27.23 8.57 -9.83
C GLY A 246 -25.74 8.45 -9.54
N ILE A 247 -24.93 9.36 -10.09
CA ILE A 247 -23.48 9.31 -9.97
C ILE A 247 -23.01 10.52 -9.16
N ILE A 248 -22.30 10.25 -8.06
CA ILE A 248 -21.52 11.25 -7.33
C ILE A 248 -20.05 10.92 -7.56
N THR A 249 -19.29 11.90 -8.06
CA THR A 249 -17.84 11.73 -8.23
C THR A 249 -17.14 12.11 -6.94
N VAL A 250 -16.22 11.25 -6.50
CA VAL A 250 -15.40 11.42 -5.28
C VAL A 250 -13.94 11.29 -5.72
N SER A 251 -13.00 12.01 -5.09
CA SER A 251 -11.59 11.96 -5.51
C SER A 251 -11.10 10.50 -5.60
N GLY A 252 -10.78 10.04 -6.81
CA GLY A 252 -10.32 8.66 -7.08
C GLY A 252 -11.41 7.64 -7.46
N GLY A 253 -12.70 7.97 -7.36
CA GLY A 253 -13.78 7.01 -7.61
C GLY A 253 -15.16 7.62 -7.90
N THR A 254 -16.16 6.76 -8.03
CA THR A 254 -17.56 7.17 -8.18
C THR A 254 -18.45 6.40 -7.22
N VAL A 255 -19.40 7.09 -6.60
CA VAL A 255 -20.53 6.47 -5.89
C VAL A 255 -21.71 6.44 -6.84
N THR A 256 -22.24 5.25 -7.10
CA THR A 256 -23.45 5.06 -7.90
C THR A 256 -24.61 4.66 -7.01
N PHE A 257 -25.76 5.28 -7.22
CA PHE A 257 -27.02 4.94 -6.57
C PHE A 257 -27.98 4.42 -7.63
N GLY A 258 -28.32 3.14 -7.55
CA GLY A 258 -29.25 2.51 -8.47
C GLY A 258 -30.50 2.04 -7.77
N ALA A 259 -31.65 2.25 -8.43
CA ALA A 259 -32.92 1.74 -7.97
C ALA A 259 -33.79 1.32 -9.16
N TRP A 260 -34.71 0.37 -8.93
CA TRP A 260 -35.67 -0.06 -9.95
C TRP A 260 -36.72 1.03 -10.26
N ARG A 261 -37.39 0.92 -11.42
CA ARG A 261 -38.11 1.96 -12.20
C ARG A 261 -39.21 2.79 -11.51
N THR A 262 -39.44 2.65 -10.20
CA THR A 262 -40.46 3.39 -9.44
C THR A 262 -39.97 3.90 -8.08
N ALA A 263 -38.71 3.69 -7.75
CA ALA A 263 -38.18 4.04 -6.45
C ALA A 263 -37.76 5.52 -6.41
N ASN A 264 -38.14 6.20 -5.32
CA ASN A 264 -37.54 7.47 -4.97
C ASN A 264 -36.25 7.20 -4.20
N THR A 265 -35.16 7.83 -4.61
CA THR A 265 -33.88 7.74 -3.92
C THR A 265 -33.47 9.12 -3.44
N GLU A 266 -33.31 9.28 -2.13
CA GLU A 266 -32.58 10.41 -1.56
C GLU A 266 -31.21 9.90 -1.12
N ASN A 267 -30.17 10.72 -1.31
CA ASN A 267 -28.80 10.32 -0.97
C ASN A 267 -28.08 11.46 -0.26
N LYS A 268 -27.11 11.09 0.57
CA LYS A 268 -26.20 11.99 1.26
C LYS A 268 -24.83 11.33 1.39
N VAL A 269 -23.78 12.08 1.11
CA VAL A 269 -22.39 11.63 1.31
C VAL A 269 -21.70 12.66 2.19
N THR A 270 -21.08 12.19 3.28
CA THR A 270 -20.36 13.02 4.24
C THR A 270 -18.92 12.55 4.35
N PHE A 271 -18.00 13.51 4.29
CA PHE A 271 -16.59 13.28 4.51
C PHE A 271 -16.17 13.94 5.82
N SER A 272 -15.38 13.22 6.63
CA SER A 272 -14.83 13.74 7.88
C SER A 272 -13.45 13.14 8.10
N GLY A 273 -12.41 13.82 7.61
CA GLY A 273 -11.06 13.26 7.55
C GLY A 273 -11.03 12.02 6.65
N ASN A 274 -10.50 10.91 7.15
CA ASN A 274 -10.39 9.64 6.42
C ASN A 274 -11.67 8.79 6.45
N LYS A 275 -12.74 9.33 7.04
CA LYS A 275 -14.02 8.66 7.18
C LYS A 275 -14.97 9.09 6.07
N ILE A 276 -15.51 8.11 5.36
CA ILE A 276 -16.55 8.29 4.36
C ILE A 276 -17.84 7.69 4.90
N VAL A 277 -18.91 8.48 4.92
CA VAL A 277 -20.24 8.04 5.30
C VAL A 277 -21.19 8.28 4.13
N ILE A 278 -21.81 7.20 3.65
CA ILE A 278 -22.80 7.24 2.56
C ILE A 278 -24.14 6.82 3.15
N GLU A 279 -25.13 7.68 3.02
CA GLU A 279 -26.49 7.48 3.51
C GLU A 279 -27.44 7.51 2.31
N ALA A 280 -28.26 6.48 2.17
CA ALA A 280 -29.26 6.41 1.10
C ALA A 280 -30.61 6.03 1.69
N ARG A 281 -31.66 6.66 1.17
CA ARG A 281 -33.05 6.41 1.52
C ARG A 281 -33.78 6.00 0.25
N PHE A 282 -34.41 4.83 0.30
CA PHE A 282 -35.21 4.31 -0.81
C PHE A 282 -36.67 4.22 -0.41
N ALA A 283 -37.57 4.73 -1.27
CA ALA A 283 -39.03 4.69 -1.09
C ALA A 283 -39.73 4.12 -2.32
N GLY A 284 -40.96 3.63 -2.17
CA GLY A 284 -41.76 3.17 -3.32
C GLY A 284 -41.25 1.87 -3.96
N LEU A 285 -40.61 1.02 -3.16
CA LEU A 285 -40.04 -0.25 -3.59
C LEU A 285 -41.19 -1.24 -3.90
N GLY A 286 -41.47 -1.46 -5.19
CA GLY A 286 -42.43 -2.46 -5.64
C GLY A 286 -41.94 -3.91 -5.47
N SER A 287 -42.66 -4.88 -6.06
CA SER A 287 -42.32 -6.31 -6.01
C SER A 287 -41.04 -6.71 -6.74
N GLY A 288 -40.35 -5.77 -7.39
CA GLY A 288 -39.01 -5.88 -7.96
C GLY A 288 -38.03 -5.01 -7.17
N ARG A 289 -37.53 -5.53 -6.04
CA ARG A 289 -36.52 -4.84 -5.23
C ARG A 289 -35.18 -5.03 -5.95
N ASP A 290 -34.55 -3.94 -6.38
CA ASP A 290 -33.15 -3.86 -6.82
C ASP A 290 -32.68 -2.46 -6.41
N THR A 291 -32.24 -2.30 -5.17
CA THR A 291 -31.61 -1.06 -4.68
C THR A 291 -30.16 -1.34 -4.39
N HIS A 292 -29.25 -0.59 -4.99
CA HIS A 292 -27.82 -0.75 -4.75
C HIS A 292 -27.11 0.59 -4.64
N ILE A 293 -26.03 0.55 -3.88
CA ILE A 293 -25.04 1.59 -3.74
C ILE A 293 -23.73 0.93 -4.15
N ASP A 294 -23.11 1.38 -5.24
CA ASP A 294 -21.77 0.93 -5.60
C ASP A 294 -20.75 2.02 -5.36
N LEU A 295 -19.61 1.60 -4.84
CA LEU A 295 -18.39 2.39 -4.78
C LEU A 295 -17.45 1.80 -5.79
N VAL A 296 -17.15 2.56 -6.84
CA VAL A 296 -16.31 2.09 -7.95
C VAL A 296 -14.99 2.85 -7.92
N ASP A 297 -13.89 2.11 -7.88
CA ASP A 297 -12.57 2.65 -8.20
C ASP A 297 -12.49 2.84 -9.72
N THR A 298 -12.43 4.08 -10.16
CA THR A 298 -12.40 4.42 -11.59
C THR A 298 -11.11 4.04 -12.30
N LYS A 299 -10.03 3.76 -11.55
CA LYS A 299 -8.72 3.37 -12.09
C LYS A 299 -8.60 1.86 -12.25
N THR A 300 -9.09 1.07 -11.30
CA THR A 300 -8.99 -0.39 -11.35
C THR A 300 -10.25 -1.07 -11.88
N GLY A 301 -11.40 -0.39 -11.80
CA GLY A 301 -12.71 -0.98 -12.07
C GLY A 301 -13.24 -1.87 -10.94
N ASP A 302 -12.49 -1.98 -9.84
CA ASP A 302 -12.97 -2.68 -8.65
C ASP A 302 -14.13 -1.92 -8.04
N TYR A 303 -15.10 -2.66 -7.49
CA TYR A 303 -16.23 -2.02 -6.85
C TYR A 303 -16.71 -2.77 -5.61
N ILE A 304 -17.30 -2.00 -4.70
CA ILE A 304 -18.01 -2.46 -3.50
C ILE A 304 -19.47 -2.13 -3.73
N SER A 305 -20.29 -3.16 -3.94
CA SER A 305 -21.75 -3.02 -4.03
C SER A 305 -22.40 -3.33 -2.68
N ALA A 306 -23.36 -2.53 -2.24
CA ALA A 306 -24.25 -2.86 -1.14
C ALA A 306 -25.69 -2.60 -1.55
N GLY A 307 -26.56 -3.59 -1.38
CA GLY A 307 -27.93 -3.47 -1.87
C GLY A 307 -28.84 -4.62 -1.50
N GLU A 308 -30.11 -4.42 -1.81
CA GLU A 308 -31.15 -5.43 -1.71
C GLU A 308 -31.69 -5.73 -3.10
N SER A 309 -31.88 -7.01 -3.35
CA SER A 309 -32.74 -7.43 -4.44
C SER A 309 -33.56 -8.69 -4.17
N ASN A 310 -34.43 -9.01 -5.13
CA ASN A 310 -35.14 -10.27 -5.18
C ASN A 310 -34.23 -11.51 -5.36
N TYR A 311 -32.97 -11.35 -5.75
CA TYR A 311 -32.07 -12.48 -6.10
C TYR A 311 -30.70 -12.45 -5.40
N TRP A 312 -30.36 -11.34 -4.73
CA TRP A 312 -29.05 -11.03 -4.18
C TRP A 312 -29.15 -9.97 -3.08
N ALA A 313 -28.62 -10.28 -1.88
CA ALA A 313 -28.30 -9.28 -0.87
C ALA A 313 -26.83 -9.51 -0.47
N GLY A 314 -25.93 -8.60 -0.85
CA GLY A 314 -24.50 -8.88 -0.72
C GLY A 314 -23.53 -7.86 -1.29
N LEU A 315 -22.41 -7.72 -0.59
CA LEU A 315 -21.12 -7.26 -1.09
C LEU A 315 -20.50 -8.33 -1.98
N TYR A 316 -20.23 -7.97 -3.23
CA TYR A 316 -19.33 -8.71 -4.11
C TYR A 316 -17.96 -8.04 -4.09
N LEU A 317 -16.98 -8.76 -3.57
CA LEU A 317 -15.57 -8.51 -3.84
C LEU A 317 -15.14 -9.61 -4.80
N HIS A 318 -14.62 -9.27 -5.98
CA HIS A 318 -13.98 -10.26 -6.82
C HIS A 318 -12.78 -10.86 -6.05
N GLY A 319 -12.92 -12.10 -5.54
CA GLY A 319 -11.83 -12.87 -4.94
C GLY A 319 -12.07 -13.55 -3.57
N SER A 320 -13.08 -13.20 -2.76
CA SER A 320 -13.21 -13.83 -1.41
C SER A 320 -14.60 -13.74 -0.75
N GLY A 321 -15.61 -14.36 -1.36
CA GLY A 321 -16.92 -14.61 -0.72
C GLY A 321 -17.84 -13.38 -0.61
N SER A 322 -19.14 -13.65 -0.42
CA SER A 322 -20.19 -12.64 -0.28
C SER A 322 -20.28 -12.11 1.15
N PHE A 323 -20.39 -10.79 1.31
CA PHE A 323 -20.63 -10.14 2.61
C PHE A 323 -21.94 -9.34 2.55
N GLY A 324 -23.05 -9.94 2.96
CA GLY A 324 -24.39 -9.35 2.81
C GLY A 324 -25.17 -9.18 4.10
N LEU A 325 -26.14 -8.28 4.04
CA LEU A 325 -27.31 -8.28 4.90
C LEU A 325 -28.26 -9.37 4.41
N SER A 326 -29.05 -9.97 5.32
CA SER A 326 -30.09 -10.90 4.89
C SER A 326 -31.20 -10.15 4.14
N PRO A 327 -31.81 -10.72 3.08
CA PRO A 327 -33.00 -10.13 2.46
C PRO A 327 -34.06 -9.83 3.53
N ASP A 328 -34.63 -8.63 3.52
CA ASP A 328 -35.72 -8.30 4.45
C ASP A 328 -36.98 -9.09 4.05
N SER A 329 -37.22 -10.19 4.78
CA SER A 329 -38.34 -11.10 4.58
C SER A 329 -39.69 -10.50 5.01
N ASN A 330 -39.69 -9.40 5.76
CA ASN A 330 -40.90 -8.84 6.39
C ASN A 330 -41.55 -7.73 5.57
N ASN A 331 -40.97 -7.34 4.44
CA ASN A 331 -41.43 -6.20 3.66
C ASN A 331 -42.10 -6.64 2.34
N THR A 332 -43.26 -7.32 2.44
CA THR A 332 -43.96 -7.91 1.28
C THR A 332 -44.84 -6.92 0.51
N ASN A 333 -45.06 -5.70 0.99
CA ASN A 333 -45.64 -4.59 0.23
C ASN A 333 -45.55 -3.29 1.05
N PRO A 334 -44.41 -2.57 1.05
CA PRO A 334 -44.32 -1.32 1.76
C PRO A 334 -45.32 -0.34 1.13
N SER A 335 -46.17 0.29 1.96
CA SER A 335 -46.87 1.50 1.55
C SER A 335 -45.86 2.48 0.90
N VAL A 336 -46.33 3.38 0.03
CA VAL A 336 -45.46 4.37 -0.67
C VAL A 336 -44.60 5.20 0.30
N ASN A 337 -44.94 5.18 1.60
CA ASN A 337 -44.31 5.94 2.69
C ASN A 337 -43.36 5.12 3.58
N THR A 338 -43.15 3.83 3.29
CA THR A 338 -42.20 3.00 4.04
C THR A 338 -40.83 3.08 3.37
N PHE A 339 -39.91 3.75 4.04
CA PHE A 339 -38.54 3.93 3.59
C PHE A 339 -37.65 2.84 4.18
N LYS A 340 -36.59 2.49 3.44
CA LYS A 340 -35.43 1.80 4.00
C LYS A 340 -34.24 2.74 3.90
N GLU A 341 -33.55 2.92 5.02
CA GLU A 341 -32.34 3.73 5.07
C GLU A 341 -31.13 2.83 5.29
N TYR A 342 -30.08 3.15 4.55
CA TYR A 342 -28.80 2.46 4.59
C TYR A 342 -27.72 3.46 4.98
N ARG A 343 -26.79 3.03 5.82
CA ARG A 343 -25.53 3.72 6.04
C ARG A 343 -24.37 2.81 5.74
N ILE A 344 -23.50 3.26 4.86
CA ILE A 344 -22.18 2.67 4.64
C ILE A 344 -21.17 3.58 5.29
N THR A 345 -20.36 3.02 6.20
CA THR A 345 -19.24 3.73 6.80
C THR A 345 -17.95 3.04 6.44
N ILE A 346 -17.06 3.79 5.79
CA ILE A 346 -15.65 3.42 5.61
C ILE A 346 -14.86 4.27 6.60
N ASP A 347 -14.17 3.60 7.52
CA ASP A 347 -13.34 4.24 8.54
C ASP A 347 -12.02 3.45 8.64
N GLY A 348 -11.00 3.96 7.93
CA GLY A 348 -9.75 3.23 7.72
C GLY A 348 -9.97 1.89 7.01
N THR A 349 -9.63 0.78 7.69
CA THR A 349 -9.83 -0.58 7.17
C THR A 349 -11.16 -1.20 7.59
N SER A 350 -11.97 -0.48 8.36
CA SER A 350 -13.29 -0.95 8.77
C SER A 350 -14.34 -0.55 7.74
N PHE A 351 -15.15 -1.52 7.36
CA PHE A 351 -16.31 -1.33 6.49
C PHE A 351 -17.55 -1.80 7.24
N THR A 352 -18.48 -0.87 7.48
CA THR A 352 -19.73 -1.15 8.18
C THR A 352 -20.91 -0.83 7.27
N ILE A 353 -21.84 -1.76 7.17
CA ILE A 353 -23.16 -1.56 6.56
C ILE A 353 -24.19 -1.62 7.68
N GLU A 354 -25.04 -0.60 7.74
CA GLU A 354 -26.18 -0.51 8.64
C GLU A 354 -27.47 -0.38 7.81
N ARG A 355 -28.54 -1.05 8.25
CA ARG A 355 -29.86 -0.98 7.64
C ARG A 355 -30.92 -0.77 8.73
N GLY A 356 -31.90 0.07 8.44
CA GLY A 356 -33.08 0.25 9.27
C GLY A 356 -34.26 0.80 8.48
N ASP A 357 -35.42 0.89 9.13
CA ASP A 357 -36.54 1.69 8.60
C ASP A 357 -36.19 3.18 8.60
N THR A 358 -35.35 3.58 9.56
CA THR A 358 -34.63 4.86 9.60
C THR A 358 -33.23 4.65 10.17
N LEU A 359 -32.31 5.57 9.93
CA LEU A 359 -30.97 5.58 10.53
C LEU A 359 -30.99 5.80 12.05
N ALA A 360 -32.11 6.30 12.59
CA ALA A 360 -32.34 6.35 14.04
C ALA A 360 -32.74 4.98 14.62
N ASN A 361 -33.29 4.09 13.80
CA ASN A 361 -33.78 2.77 14.17
C ASN A 361 -33.12 1.68 13.29
N ILE A 362 -31.82 1.49 13.47
CA ILE A 362 -31.05 0.46 12.78
C ILE A 362 -31.50 -0.91 13.28
N THR A 363 -31.87 -1.79 12.35
CA THR A 363 -32.34 -3.16 12.62
C THR A 363 -31.31 -4.23 12.27
N GLU A 364 -30.32 -3.90 11.43
CA GLU A 364 -29.20 -4.78 11.13
C GLU A 364 -27.90 -3.98 10.94
N THR A 365 -26.83 -4.46 11.57
CA THR A 365 -25.47 -3.93 11.39
C THR A 365 -24.55 -5.08 11.04
N LYS A 366 -23.76 -4.92 9.98
CA LYS A 366 -22.68 -5.84 9.60
C LYS A 366 -21.40 -5.03 9.49
N THR A 367 -20.39 -5.43 10.25
CA THR A 367 -19.05 -4.86 10.13
C THR A 367 -18.10 -5.93 9.62
N ARG A 368 -17.29 -5.55 8.63
CA ARG A 368 -16.14 -6.31 8.18
C ARG A 368 -14.92 -5.45 8.34
N LYS A 369 -13.83 -6.03 8.81
CA LYS A 369 -12.52 -5.48 8.50
C LYS A 369 -12.24 -5.83 7.04
N LEU A 370 -12.04 -4.84 6.19
CA LEU A 370 -11.54 -5.05 4.85
C LEU A 370 -10.18 -5.73 5.00
N VAL A 371 -10.15 -7.03 4.76
CA VAL A 371 -8.91 -7.77 4.64
C VAL A 371 -8.42 -7.45 3.24
N LEU A 372 -7.32 -6.72 3.15
CA LEU A 372 -6.54 -6.65 1.92
C LEU A 372 -6.10 -8.08 1.61
N SER A 373 -6.84 -8.79 0.76
CA SER A 373 -6.69 -10.25 0.63
C SER A 373 -5.35 -10.58 -0.02
N HIS A 374 -4.39 -10.99 0.80
CA HIS A 374 -3.40 -12.01 0.44
C HIS A 374 -3.93 -13.35 0.96
N SER A 375 -4.43 -14.19 0.06
CA SER A 375 -4.61 -15.62 0.35
C SER A 375 -4.33 -16.40 -0.94
N LEU A 376 -3.08 -16.83 -1.12
CA LEU A 376 -2.80 -18.03 -1.89
C LEU A 376 -2.58 -19.15 -0.88
N ASN A 377 -3.60 -20.00 -0.77
CA ASN A 377 -3.45 -21.34 -0.21
C ASN A 377 -2.35 -22.04 -1.01
N VAL A 378 -1.37 -22.61 -0.32
CA VAL A 378 -0.40 -23.53 -0.90
C VAL A 378 -0.48 -24.79 -0.05
N GLU A 379 -1.01 -25.86 -0.64
CA GLU A 379 -0.78 -27.24 -0.20
C GLU A 379 0.68 -27.63 -0.42
#